data_AF-A0A7X9FPS5-F1
#
_entry.id   AF-A0A7X9FPS5-F1
#
_cell.length_a   1.000
_cell.length_b   1.000
_cell.length_c   1.000
_cell.angle_alpha   90.00
_cell.angle_beta   90.00
_cell.angle_gamma   90.00
#
_symmetry.space_group_name_H-M   'P 1'
#
loop_
_entity.id
_entity.type
_entity.pdbx_description
1 polymer ?
#
loop_
_entity_poly.entity_id
_entity_poly.type
_entity_poly.pdbx_seq_one_letter_code
_entity_poly.pdbx_strand_id
1 'polypeptide(L)'
;MRTIAFILVLLFHIFCAEAQELTATPTVTPTVTPSSTPVNSYCRNLVRLKKFRDGGILYKPINVHGARGATLIVQNFKYWYGPRKKNVYDVNCKKRIGALGFWSRGWPYGERYYGKPYGSGDSGQSLARKAKKVAGSSGGIIIVTRRFGVQINNFTKREGFVRSP
;
A
#
# COMPACT_ATOMS: atom_id res chain seq x y z
N MET A 1 -6.72 -33.94 85.84
CA MET A 1 -7.88 -34.19 84.96
C MET A 1 -8.47 -32.86 84.53
N ARG A 2 -8.82 -32.73 83.23
CA ARG A 2 -9.67 -31.70 82.60
C ARG A 2 -9.02 -30.35 82.25
N THR A 3 -8.38 -30.31 81.08
CA THR A 3 -8.22 -29.05 80.30
C THR A 3 -8.02 -29.36 78.81
N ILE A 4 -8.87 -30.21 78.23
CA ILE A 4 -8.94 -30.43 76.79
C ILE A 4 -10.42 -30.48 76.40
N ALA A 5 -11.10 -29.33 76.42
CA ALA A 5 -12.54 -29.28 76.08
C ALA A 5 -13.01 -27.91 75.57
N PHE A 6 -12.15 -27.03 75.04
CA PHE A 6 -12.56 -25.69 74.64
C PHE A 6 -12.04 -25.18 73.29
N ILE A 7 -11.43 -26.05 72.47
CA ILE A 7 -10.99 -25.69 71.11
C ILE A 7 -11.60 -26.66 70.10
N LEU A 8 -12.93 -26.71 70.04
CA LEU A 8 -13.66 -27.50 69.04
C LEU A 8 -15.00 -26.86 68.61
N VAL A 9 -15.25 -25.60 69.00
CA VAL A 9 -16.49 -24.88 68.65
C VAL A 9 -16.24 -23.73 67.65
N LEU A 10 -14.98 -23.44 67.31
CA LEU A 10 -14.63 -22.32 66.42
C LEU A 10 -14.32 -22.73 64.97
N LEU A 11 -14.87 -23.84 64.50
CA LEU A 11 -14.60 -24.39 63.15
C LEU A 11 -15.85 -24.64 62.29
N PHE A 12 -17.01 -24.08 62.64
CA PHE A 12 -18.29 -24.47 62.01
C PHE A 12 -19.12 -23.35 61.36
N HIS A 13 -18.57 -22.15 61.11
CA HIS A 13 -19.39 -21.02 60.60
C HIS A 13 -18.76 -20.19 59.46
N ILE A 14 -17.83 -20.72 58.67
CA ILE A 14 -17.31 -19.98 57.50
C ILE A 14 -17.14 -20.91 56.30
N PHE A 15 -18.24 -21.48 55.81
CA PHE A 15 -18.34 -21.94 54.42
C PHE A 15 -19.77 -21.69 53.95
N CYS A 16 -20.14 -20.40 53.92
CA CYS A 16 -21.37 -19.97 53.26
C CYS A 16 -21.07 -19.82 51.77
N ALA A 17 -21.73 -20.68 51.00
CA ALA A 17 -22.00 -20.65 49.57
C ALA A 17 -21.55 -19.40 48.79
N GLU A 18 -20.56 -19.59 47.92
CA GLU A 18 -20.50 -18.89 46.63
C GLU A 18 -20.65 -19.94 45.54
N ALA A 19 -21.91 -20.16 45.15
CA ALA A 19 -22.21 -20.79 43.88
C ALA A 19 -21.77 -19.82 42.78
N GLN A 20 -20.60 -20.09 42.20
CA GLN A 20 -20.19 -19.43 40.97
C GLN A 20 -21.08 -19.94 39.84
N GLU A 21 -22.02 -19.11 39.39
CA GLU A 21 -22.62 -19.27 38.07
C GLU A 21 -21.47 -19.26 37.05
N LEU A 22 -21.23 -20.41 36.40
CA LEU A 22 -20.39 -20.47 35.22
C LEU A 22 -21.08 -19.68 34.10
N THR A 23 -20.83 -18.38 34.06
CA THR A 23 -21.13 -17.54 32.90
C THR A 23 -20.22 -18.04 31.79
N ALA A 24 -20.78 -18.86 30.90
CA ALA A 24 -20.10 -19.30 29.69
C ALA A 24 -19.54 -18.08 28.96
N THR A 25 -18.21 -17.94 28.99
CA THR A 25 -17.55 -16.87 28.24
C THR A 25 -17.87 -17.12 26.78
N PRO A 26 -18.52 -16.18 26.05
CA PRO A 26 -18.78 -16.40 24.64
C PRO A 26 -17.43 -16.59 23.97
N THR A 27 -17.19 -17.81 23.47
CA THR A 27 -16.06 -18.07 22.60
C THR A 27 -16.33 -17.29 21.33
N VAL A 28 -15.81 -16.07 21.26
CA VAL A 28 -15.80 -15.27 20.05
C VAL A 28 -14.87 -15.99 19.10
N THR A 29 -15.42 -16.94 18.33
CA THR A 29 -14.75 -17.45 17.14
C THR A 29 -14.45 -16.21 16.29
N PRO A 30 -13.17 -15.87 16.04
CA PRO A 30 -12.88 -14.79 15.13
C PRO A 30 -13.45 -15.22 13.78
N THR A 31 -14.59 -14.63 13.42
CA THR A 31 -15.06 -14.68 12.05
C THR A 31 -14.01 -13.93 11.29
N VAL A 32 -13.08 -14.67 10.68
CA VAL A 32 -12.15 -14.15 9.69
C VAL A 32 -13.04 -13.78 8.52
N THR A 33 -13.64 -12.60 8.57
CA THR A 33 -14.24 -11.98 7.41
C THR A 33 -13.10 -11.90 6.41
N PRO A 34 -13.12 -12.66 5.30
CA PRO A 34 -12.12 -12.48 4.28
C PRO A 34 -12.20 -11.00 3.91
N SER A 35 -11.12 -10.27 4.18
CA SER A 35 -11.01 -8.87 3.78
C SER A 35 -11.06 -8.86 2.26
N SER A 36 -12.26 -8.78 1.71
CA SER A 36 -12.53 -8.51 0.31
C SER A 36 -12.25 -7.03 0.09
N THR A 37 -11.03 -6.58 0.40
CA THR A 37 -10.52 -5.37 -0.22
C THR A 37 -10.60 -5.69 -1.71
N PRO A 38 -11.43 -4.99 -2.50
CA PRO A 38 -11.55 -5.29 -3.91
C PRO A 38 -10.14 -5.17 -4.47
N VAL A 39 -9.58 -6.28 -4.95
CA VAL A 39 -8.31 -6.24 -5.66
C VAL A 39 -8.59 -5.34 -6.85
N ASN A 40 -8.13 -4.11 -6.71
CA ASN A 40 -8.47 -3.05 -7.63
C ASN A 40 -8.26 -3.55 -9.06
N SER A 41 -9.19 -3.28 -9.97
CA SER A 41 -9.16 -3.86 -11.34
C SER A 41 -7.82 -3.66 -12.06
N TYR A 42 -7.12 -2.56 -11.78
CA TYR A 42 -5.78 -2.28 -12.28
C TYR A 42 -4.68 -3.21 -11.76
N CYS A 43 -4.87 -3.90 -10.64
CA CYS A 43 -3.93 -4.88 -10.09
C CYS A 43 -4.14 -6.30 -10.59
N ARG A 44 -5.29 -6.56 -11.22
CA ARG A 44 -5.49 -7.77 -12.03
C ARG A 44 -4.82 -7.66 -13.41
N ASN A 45 -4.63 -6.43 -13.90
CA ASN A 45 -4.00 -6.15 -15.18
C ASN A 45 -2.74 -5.30 -15.00
N LEU A 46 -1.65 -5.94 -14.57
CA LEU A 46 -0.36 -5.28 -14.37
C LEU A 46 0.53 -5.39 -15.61
N VAL A 47 0.97 -4.24 -16.11
CA VAL A 47 1.90 -4.13 -17.23
C VAL A 47 3.23 -3.62 -16.73
N ARG A 48 4.31 -4.34 -17.02
CA ARG A 48 5.67 -3.89 -16.70
C ARG A 48 6.15 -2.90 -17.75
N LEU A 49 6.93 -1.89 -17.36
CA LEU A 49 7.46 -0.87 -18.29
C LEU A 49 8.23 -1.48 -19.47
N LYS A 50 8.90 -2.63 -19.27
CA LYS A 50 9.63 -3.34 -20.34
C LYS A 50 8.76 -3.87 -21.50
N LYS A 51 7.43 -3.89 -21.35
CA LYS A 51 6.50 -4.31 -22.41
C LYS A 51 6.26 -3.19 -23.44
N PHE A 52 6.55 -1.93 -23.10
CA PHE A 52 6.48 -0.79 -24.01
C PHE A 52 7.81 -0.63 -24.79
N ARG A 53 8.14 -1.62 -25.62
CA ARG A 53 9.43 -1.69 -26.34
C ARG A 53 9.62 -0.57 -27.37
N ASP A 54 8.54 0.04 -27.84
CA ASP A 54 8.52 1.22 -28.70
C ASP A 54 8.83 2.53 -27.95
N GLY A 55 9.27 2.44 -26.69
CA GLY A 55 9.59 3.59 -25.88
C GLY A 55 8.37 4.38 -25.44
N GLY A 56 7.24 3.71 -25.21
CA GLY A 56 5.96 4.35 -24.90
C GLY A 56 5.86 4.97 -23.50
N ILE A 57 6.56 4.42 -22.50
CA ILE A 57 6.52 4.92 -21.11
C ILE A 57 7.91 4.79 -20.47
N LEU A 58 8.33 5.88 -19.83
CA LEU A 58 9.60 6.01 -19.14
C LEU A 58 9.37 6.55 -17.72
N TYR A 59 9.85 5.82 -16.73
CA TYR A 59 9.88 6.27 -15.34
C TYR A 59 11.28 6.80 -14.97
N LYS A 60 11.32 7.90 -14.23
CA LYS A 60 12.54 8.47 -13.64
C LYS A 60 12.32 8.78 -12.15
N PRO A 61 13.25 8.39 -11.25
CA PRO A 61 13.12 8.64 -9.81
C PRO A 61 13.29 10.11 -9.42
N ILE A 62 13.92 10.88 -10.31
CA ILE A 62 14.18 12.30 -10.16
C ILE A 62 13.73 12.99 -11.45
N ASN A 63 13.17 14.19 -11.31
CA ASN A 63 12.79 15.02 -12.44
C ASN A 63 14.04 15.48 -13.20
N VAL A 64 13.94 15.50 -14.52
CA VAL A 64 14.98 16.00 -15.42
C VAL A 64 14.80 17.47 -15.79
N HIS A 65 13.74 18.14 -15.30
CA HIS A 65 13.39 19.51 -15.65
C HIS A 65 13.30 20.44 -14.42
N GLY A 66 14.17 20.26 -13.41
CA GLY A 66 14.36 21.22 -12.32
C GLY A 66 13.38 21.16 -11.15
N ALA A 67 12.26 20.42 -11.22
CA ALA A 67 11.37 20.24 -10.07
C ALA A 67 11.76 19.02 -9.19
N ARG A 68 11.37 19.00 -7.91
CA ARG A 68 11.70 17.89 -7.00
C ARG A 68 10.74 16.71 -7.17
N GLY A 69 11.28 15.49 -7.26
CA GLY A 69 10.53 14.24 -7.09
C GLY A 69 10.44 13.32 -8.31
N ALA A 70 9.71 12.23 -8.15
CA ALA A 70 9.56 11.19 -9.17
C ALA A 70 8.80 11.69 -10.39
N THR A 71 9.13 11.14 -11.56
CA THR A 71 8.60 11.55 -12.86
C THR A 71 8.20 10.33 -13.68
N LEU A 72 7.03 10.41 -14.32
CA LEU A 72 6.60 9.48 -15.34
C LEU A 72 6.38 10.24 -16.65
N ILE A 73 7.03 9.76 -17.70
CA ILE A 73 6.97 10.30 -19.06
C ILE A 73 6.27 9.28 -19.94
N VAL A 74 5.16 9.66 -20.55
CA VAL A 74 4.42 8.83 -21.48
C VAL A 74 4.66 9.37 -22.88
N GLN A 75 5.57 8.75 -23.60
CA GLN A 75 6.00 9.18 -24.92
C GLN A 75 5.05 8.71 -26.04
N ASN A 76 4.20 7.71 -25.76
CA ASN A 76 3.14 7.25 -26.66
C ASN A 76 1.77 7.27 -25.95
N PHE A 77 0.93 8.24 -26.32
CA PHE A 77 -0.36 8.51 -25.68
C PHE A 77 -1.37 7.37 -25.78
N LYS A 78 -1.24 6.46 -26.77
CA LYS A 78 -2.18 5.33 -26.92
C LYS A 78 -2.23 4.43 -25.68
N TYR A 79 -1.16 4.43 -24.88
CA TYR A 79 -1.05 3.64 -23.66
C TYR A 79 -1.54 4.37 -22.41
N TRP A 80 -1.78 5.68 -22.47
CA TRP A 80 -2.03 6.46 -21.27
C TRP A 80 -3.00 7.60 -21.53
N TYR A 81 -4.22 7.41 -21.04
CA TYR A 81 -5.26 8.42 -21.05
C TYR A 81 -5.97 8.47 -19.69
N GLY A 82 -6.63 9.59 -19.40
CA GLY A 82 -7.53 9.71 -18.26
C GLY A 82 -7.09 10.76 -17.24
N PRO A 83 -7.27 10.50 -15.92
CA PRO A 83 -7.27 11.55 -14.91
C PRO A 83 -5.92 12.25 -14.76
N ARG A 84 -5.98 13.55 -14.39
CA ARG A 84 -4.79 14.38 -14.14
C ARG A 84 -3.94 13.85 -12.98
N LYS A 85 -4.48 13.06 -12.07
CA LYS A 85 -3.72 12.46 -10.96
C LYS A 85 -3.68 10.95 -11.12
N LYS A 86 -2.49 10.37 -11.08
CA LYS A 86 -2.26 8.93 -11.09
C LYS A 86 -1.88 8.48 -9.69
N ASN A 87 -2.71 7.62 -9.12
CA ASN A 87 -2.44 7.08 -7.81
C ASN A 87 -1.26 6.10 -7.86
N VAL A 88 -0.47 6.10 -6.80
CA VAL A 88 0.65 5.19 -6.60
C VAL A 88 0.31 4.26 -5.45
N TYR A 89 0.38 2.97 -5.71
CA TYR A 89 0.14 1.89 -4.75
C TYR A 89 1.43 1.12 -4.50
N ASP A 90 1.46 0.40 -3.37
CA ASP A 90 2.47 -0.61 -3.13
C ASP A 90 2.35 -1.79 -4.12
N VAL A 91 3.39 -2.63 -4.23
CA VAL A 91 3.38 -3.75 -5.21
C VAL A 91 2.32 -4.81 -4.95
N ASN A 92 1.84 -4.95 -3.71
CA ASN A 92 0.78 -5.89 -3.38
C ASN A 92 -0.61 -5.27 -3.61
N CYS A 93 -0.66 -4.02 -4.07
CA CYS A 93 -1.89 -3.28 -4.34
C CYS A 93 -2.82 -3.15 -3.12
N LYS A 94 -2.29 -3.22 -1.91
CA LYS A 94 -3.08 -3.19 -0.68
C LYS A 94 -3.38 -1.76 -0.25
N LYS A 95 -2.44 -0.83 -0.46
CA LYS A 95 -2.54 0.55 0.03
C LYS A 95 -2.01 1.56 -0.98
N ARG A 96 -2.72 2.68 -1.07
CA ARG A 96 -2.21 3.88 -1.76
C ARG A 96 -1.09 4.50 -0.93
N ILE A 97 0.08 4.68 -1.52
CA ILE A 97 1.26 5.27 -0.87
C ILE A 97 1.60 6.67 -1.38
N GLY A 98 1.02 7.11 -2.50
CA GLY A 98 1.14 8.48 -3.00
C GLY A 98 0.46 8.71 -4.34
N ALA A 99 0.90 9.72 -5.09
CA ALA A 99 0.37 10.05 -6.40
C ALA A 99 1.34 10.88 -7.26
N LEU A 100 1.23 10.74 -8.59
CA LEU A 100 1.84 11.63 -9.57
C LEU A 100 0.76 12.51 -10.22
N GLY A 101 1.05 13.77 -10.45
CA GLY A 101 0.14 14.74 -11.03
C GLY A 101 0.57 15.18 -12.43
N PHE A 102 -0.41 15.37 -13.28
CA PHE A 102 -0.29 15.69 -14.68
C PHE A 102 0.15 17.14 -14.86
N TRP A 103 1.23 17.32 -15.61
CA TRP A 103 1.85 18.62 -15.82
C TRP A 103 1.68 19.16 -17.24
N SER A 104 1.99 18.36 -18.26
CA SER A 104 1.97 18.81 -19.65
C SER A 104 1.65 17.68 -20.61
N ARG A 105 0.85 17.99 -21.66
CA ARG A 105 0.53 17.10 -22.78
C ARG A 105 1.28 17.71 -23.95
N GLY A 106 2.37 17.09 -24.41
CA GLY A 106 3.04 17.68 -25.57
C GLY A 106 4.33 17.03 -26.00
N TRP A 107 4.60 17.20 -27.29
CA TRP A 107 5.85 16.87 -27.96
C TRP A 107 7.05 17.56 -27.26
N PRO A 108 8.26 16.97 -27.26
CA PRO A 108 8.64 15.70 -27.88
C PRO A 108 8.41 14.46 -27.00
N TYR A 109 8.00 14.63 -25.73
CA TYR A 109 8.02 13.54 -24.74
C TYR A 109 6.64 13.04 -24.30
N GLY A 110 5.55 13.58 -24.87
CA GLY A 110 4.17 13.19 -24.60
C GLY A 110 3.62 13.67 -23.24
N GLU A 111 2.81 12.86 -22.54
CA GLU A 111 2.25 13.25 -21.23
C GLU A 111 3.30 13.14 -20.12
N ARG A 112 3.43 14.18 -19.29
CA ARG A 112 4.35 14.18 -18.14
C ARG A 112 3.59 14.25 -16.82
N TYR A 113 3.94 13.35 -15.90
CA TYR A 113 3.41 13.32 -14.55
C TYR A 113 4.55 13.44 -13.53
N TYR A 114 4.37 14.31 -12.54
CA TYR A 114 5.38 14.62 -11.53
C TYR A 114 4.86 14.42 -10.10
N GLY A 115 5.77 14.18 -9.16
CA GLY A 115 5.46 14.18 -7.73
C GLY A 115 4.99 15.54 -7.20
N LYS A 116 5.49 16.66 -7.73
CA LYS A 116 5.09 18.05 -7.40
C LYS A 116 4.85 18.88 -8.66
N PRO A 117 4.02 19.94 -8.60
CA PRO A 117 3.11 20.30 -7.51
C PRO A 117 1.79 19.50 -7.54
N TYR A 118 1.46 18.86 -8.66
CA TYR A 118 0.15 18.23 -8.87
C TYR A 118 0.03 16.79 -8.28
N GLY A 119 1.12 16.22 -7.77
CA GLY A 119 1.19 14.88 -7.18
C GLY A 119 1.07 14.89 -5.65
N SER A 120 1.59 13.86 -4.97
CA SER A 120 1.61 13.78 -3.50
C SER A 120 2.79 14.50 -2.84
N GLY A 121 3.69 15.09 -3.62
CA GLY A 121 4.87 15.77 -3.12
C GLY A 121 6.04 14.86 -2.78
N ASP A 122 5.90 13.56 -2.93
CA ASP A 122 6.91 12.59 -2.53
C ASP A 122 8.09 12.53 -3.51
N SER A 123 9.29 12.45 -2.95
CA SER A 123 10.49 12.06 -3.70
C SER A 123 10.48 10.57 -4.03
N GLY A 124 11.35 10.15 -4.96
CA GLY A 124 11.64 8.73 -5.23
C GLY A 124 11.89 7.94 -3.94
N GLN A 125 12.75 8.46 -3.07
CA GLN A 125 13.13 7.85 -1.80
C GLN A 125 11.98 7.84 -0.78
N SER A 126 11.16 8.90 -0.72
CA SER A 126 10.00 8.95 0.18
C SER A 126 9.00 7.84 -0.15
N LEU A 127 8.62 7.70 -1.43
CA LEU A 127 7.73 6.65 -1.89
C LEU A 127 8.33 5.26 -1.71
N ALA A 128 9.62 5.08 -1.97
CA ALA A 128 10.30 3.79 -1.74
C ALA A 128 10.23 3.37 -0.27
N ARG A 129 10.41 4.31 0.68
CA ARG A 129 10.21 4.03 2.12
C ARG A 129 8.77 3.67 2.44
N LYS A 130 7.79 4.41 1.92
CA LYS A 130 6.37 4.11 2.11
C LYS A 130 6.01 2.72 1.56
N ALA A 131 6.51 2.38 0.37
CA ALA A 131 6.32 1.07 -0.26
C ALA A 131 6.93 -0.04 0.61
N LYS A 132 8.18 0.10 1.06
CA LYS A 132 8.84 -0.89 1.94
C LYS A 132 8.07 -1.09 3.25
N LYS A 133 7.58 0.00 3.87
CA LYS A 133 6.81 -0.05 5.12
C LYS A 133 5.48 -0.81 4.97
N VAL A 134 4.88 -0.81 3.78
CA VAL A 134 3.56 -1.41 3.53
C VAL A 134 3.64 -2.79 2.89
N ALA A 135 4.46 -2.96 1.86
CA ALA A 135 4.51 -4.20 1.07
C ALA A 135 5.48 -5.24 1.61
N GLY A 136 6.41 -4.87 2.50
CA GLY A 136 7.58 -5.68 2.80
C GLY A 136 8.56 -5.70 1.63
N SER A 137 9.85 -5.50 1.94
CA SER A 137 11.12 -5.67 1.18
C SER A 137 11.26 -5.36 -0.32
N SER A 138 10.23 -5.36 -1.15
CA SER A 138 10.30 -5.47 -2.61
C SER A 138 10.63 -4.16 -3.36
N GLY A 139 10.51 -2.98 -2.73
CA GLY A 139 11.02 -1.70 -3.28
C GLY A 139 10.36 -1.17 -4.56
N GLY A 140 9.41 -1.90 -5.14
CA GLY A 140 8.62 -1.50 -6.30
C GLY A 140 7.36 -0.73 -5.94
N ILE A 141 6.64 -0.27 -6.97
CA ILE A 141 5.33 0.36 -6.85
C ILE A 141 4.44 0.02 -8.05
N ILE A 142 3.16 0.36 -7.94
CA ILE A 142 2.20 0.34 -9.05
C ILE A 142 1.66 1.76 -9.29
N ILE A 143 1.77 2.26 -10.52
CA ILE A 143 1.13 3.50 -10.95
C ILE A 143 -0.17 3.15 -11.68
N VAL A 144 -1.27 3.72 -11.23
CA VAL A 144 -2.61 3.35 -11.71
C VAL A 144 -3.05 4.21 -12.88
N THR A 145 -3.49 3.55 -13.95
CA THR A 145 -4.24 4.17 -15.05
C THR A 145 -5.72 3.80 -14.96
N ARG A 146 -6.55 4.28 -15.90
CA ARG A 146 -7.95 3.88 -15.99
C ARG A 146 -8.14 2.40 -16.38
N ARG A 147 -7.17 1.81 -17.10
CA ARG A 147 -7.31 0.48 -17.73
C ARG A 147 -6.41 -0.61 -17.13
N PHE A 148 -5.26 -0.22 -16.61
CA PHE A 148 -4.24 -1.15 -16.10
C PHE A 148 -3.33 -0.45 -15.08
N GLY A 149 -2.62 -1.24 -14.27
CA GLY A 149 -1.54 -0.76 -13.42
C GLY A 149 -0.19 -0.90 -14.13
N VAL A 150 0.68 0.10 -14.00
CA VAL A 150 2.07 -0.02 -14.41
C VAL A 150 2.96 -0.31 -13.24
N GLN A 151 3.57 -1.49 -13.27
CA GLN A 151 4.50 -1.91 -12.24
C GLN A 151 5.90 -1.38 -12.56
N ILE A 152 6.46 -0.67 -11.58
CA ILE A 152 7.87 -0.29 -11.52
C ILE A 152 8.51 -1.21 -10.48
N ASN A 153 9.48 -2.02 -10.89
CA ASN A 153 10.07 -3.03 -9.99
C ASN A 153 11.02 -2.39 -8.98
N ASN A 154 11.70 -1.32 -9.38
CA ASN A 154 12.64 -0.56 -8.61
C ASN A 154 12.36 0.94 -8.78
N PHE A 155 11.60 1.50 -7.84
CA PHE A 155 11.21 2.91 -7.89
C PHE A 155 12.36 3.89 -7.59
N THR A 156 13.55 3.41 -7.24
CA THR A 156 14.72 4.27 -7.04
C THR A 156 15.61 4.37 -8.27
N LYS A 157 15.32 3.58 -9.32
CA LYS A 157 16.06 3.59 -10.59
C LYS A 157 15.15 3.99 -11.73
N ARG A 158 15.78 4.43 -12.83
CA ARG A 158 15.08 4.65 -14.09
C ARG A 158 14.61 3.31 -14.65
N GLU A 159 13.38 3.25 -15.17
CA GLU A 159 12.82 2.08 -15.84
C GLU A 159 12.04 2.46 -17.08
N GLY A 160 11.97 1.55 -18.06
CA GLY A 160 11.32 1.78 -19.34
C GLY A 160 12.28 2.22 -20.44
N PHE A 161 11.77 2.31 -21.65
CA PHE A 161 12.54 2.64 -22.85
C PHE A 161 12.25 4.07 -23.28
N VAL A 162 13.23 4.72 -23.90
CA VAL A 162 12.99 5.97 -24.64
C VAL A 162 12.48 5.59 -26.02
N ARG A 163 11.50 6.31 -26.54
CA ARG A 163 11.18 6.24 -27.96
C ARG A 163 12.44 6.57 -28.77
N SER A 164 12.90 5.63 -29.60
CA SER A 164 13.91 5.94 -30.61
C SER A 164 13.34 6.96 -31.58
N PRO A 165 14.11 7.99 -32.00
CA PRO A 165 13.67 8.99 -32.96
C PRO A 165 13.09 8.35 -34.23
#